data_AF-A0A2U8E368-F1
#
_entry.id   AF-A0A2U8E368-F1
#
_cell.length_a   1.000
_cell.length_b   1.000
_cell.length_c   1.000
_cell.angle_alpha   90.00
_cell.angle_beta   90.00
_cell.angle_gamma   90.00
#
_symmetry.space_group_name_H-M   'P 1'
#
loop_
_entity.id
_entity.type
_entity.pdbx_description
1 polymer ?
#
loop_
_entity_poly.entity_id
_entity_poly.type
_entity_poly.pdbx_seq_one_letter_code
_entity_poly.pdbx_strand_id
1 'polypeptide(L)'
;MTILARNWRSPKDRRDEIDIICRAREGALVFVEVKTYQTARLLNGYEAVNTRKKNVLKRAAGTYLRTLGPRWRDLSYRLDVVVVERTDDGRLIPHHFENVPLFSKGKHI
;
A
#
# COMPACT_ATOMS: atom_id res chain seq x y z
N MET A 1 9.04 9.69 6.20
CA MET A 1 7.68 9.61 5.65
C MET A 1 6.73 10.32 6.59
N THR A 2 5.69 10.97 6.08
CA THR A 2 4.61 11.57 6.87
C THR A 2 3.32 10.82 6.58
N ILE A 3 2.65 10.31 7.61
CA ILE A 3 1.35 9.61 7.45
C ILE A 3 0.28 10.65 7.12
N LEU A 4 -0.43 10.43 6.00
CA LEU A 4 -1.54 11.26 5.54
C LEU A 4 -2.89 10.66 5.96
N ALA A 5 -3.01 9.34 5.94
CA ALA A 5 -4.22 8.63 6.35
C ALA A 5 -3.90 7.23 6.88
N ARG A 6 -4.78 6.72 7.76
CA ARG A 6 -4.79 5.33 8.24
C ARG A 6 -6.19 4.76 8.05
N ASN A 7 -6.28 3.48 7.71
CA ASN A 7 -7.52 2.76 7.44
C ASN A 7 -8.44 3.56 6.50
N TRP A 8 -7.85 4.13 5.44
CA TRP A 8 -8.59 4.98 4.52
C TRP A 8 -9.55 4.11 3.72
N ARG A 9 -10.82 4.54 3.67
CA ARG A 9 -11.87 3.89 2.89
C ARG A 9 -12.39 4.87 1.87
N SER A 10 -12.56 4.40 0.64
CA SER A 10 -13.13 5.20 -0.43
C SER A 10 -14.55 5.65 -0.05
N PRO A 11 -14.88 6.94 -0.22
CA PRO A 11 -16.24 7.43 -0.04
C PRO A 11 -17.20 6.91 -1.12
N LYS A 12 -16.67 6.42 -2.26
CA LYS A 12 -17.48 5.84 -3.35
C LYS A 12 -17.85 4.38 -3.11
N ASP A 13 -16.96 3.62 -2.48
CA ASP A 13 -17.17 2.21 -2.14
C ASP A 13 -16.29 1.85 -0.94
N ARG A 14 -16.90 1.58 0.21
CA ARG A 14 -16.16 1.30 1.45
C ARG A 14 -15.34 0.00 1.42
N ARG A 15 -15.56 -0.85 0.41
CA ARG A 15 -14.77 -2.06 0.14
C ARG A 15 -13.42 -1.74 -0.52
N ASP A 16 -13.29 -0.55 -1.08
CA ASP A 16 -12.02 -0.03 -1.60
C ASP A 16 -11.29 0.70 -0.47
N GLU A 17 -10.26 0.04 0.08
CA GLU A 17 -9.53 0.49 1.26
C GLU A 17 -8.02 0.47 1.05
N ILE A 18 -7.32 1.31 1.82
CA ILE A 18 -5.86 1.37 1.92
C ILE A 18 -5.49 1.50 3.40
N ASP A 19 -4.62 0.62 3.90
CA ASP A 19 -4.29 0.57 5.32
C ASP A 19 -3.54 1.84 5.77
N ILE A 20 -2.54 2.27 5.00
CA ILE A 20 -1.81 3.51 5.28
C ILE A 20 -1.55 4.25 3.97
N ILE A 21 -1.72 5.55 4.01
CA ILE A 21 -1.28 6.46 2.95
C ILE A 21 -0.26 7.41 3.57
N CYS A 22 0.92 7.49 2.99
CA CYS A 22 1.96 8.39 3.46
C CYS A 22 2.62 9.16 2.31
N ARG A 23 3.33 10.22 2.67
CA ARG A 23 4.18 11.01 1.78
C ARG A 23 5.64 10.70 2.09
N ALA A 24 6.40 10.29 1.08
CA ALA A 24 7.84 10.13 1.18
C ALA A 24 8.55 11.49 1.28
N ARG A 25 9.82 11.51 1.68
CA ARG A 25 10.55 12.80 1.90
C ARG A 25 10.74 13.54 0.58
N GLU A 26 10.99 12.79 -0.48
CA GLU A 26 11.08 13.18 -1.88
C GLU A 26 9.73 13.57 -2.51
N GLY A 27 8.63 13.47 -1.75
CA GLY A 27 7.31 13.98 -2.14
C GLY A 27 6.37 12.95 -2.76
N ALA A 28 6.86 11.74 -3.06
CA ALA A 28 6.06 10.64 -3.61
C ALA A 28 4.92 10.21 -2.67
N LEU A 29 3.79 9.81 -3.25
CA LEU A 29 2.70 9.16 -2.51
C LEU A 29 2.98 7.67 -2.36
N VAL A 30 2.88 7.17 -1.15
CA VAL A 30 3.10 5.75 -0.85
C VAL A 30 1.81 5.19 -0.30
N PHE A 31 1.24 4.24 -1.03
CA PHE A 31 0.15 3.41 -0.56
C PHE A 31 0.76 2.19 0.10
N VAL A 32 0.41 1.91 1.37
CA VAL A 32 0.97 0.78 2.11
C VAL A 32 -0.15 -0.19 2.44
N GLU A 33 0.05 -1.45 2.07
CA GLU A 33 -0.74 -2.59 2.56
C GLU A 33 0.02 -3.27 3.69
N VAL A 34 -0.66 -3.56 4.80
CA VAL A 34 -0.08 -4.27 5.94
C VAL A 34 -0.66 -5.68 6.02
N LYS A 35 0.19 -6.68 6.10
CA LYS A 35 -0.20 -8.09 6.28
C LYS A 35 0.42 -8.65 7.54
N THR A 36 -0.32 -9.51 8.24
CA THR A 36 0.20 -10.29 9.37
C THR A 36 0.28 -11.76 8.98
N TYR A 37 1.42 -12.40 9.19
CA TYR A 37 1.58 -13.85 9.01
C TYR A 37 2.00 -14.50 10.33
N GLN A 38 1.45 -15.69 10.59
CA GLN A 38 1.77 -16.50 11.78
C GLN A 38 2.97 -17.43 11.56
N THR A 39 3.41 -17.65 10.32
CA THR A 39 4.56 -18.51 10.00
C THR A 39 5.39 -17.89 8.87
N ALA A 40 6.72 -17.88 9.04
CA ALA A 40 7.73 -17.26 8.16
C ALA A 40 7.77 -17.80 6.71
N ARG A 41 6.87 -18.71 6.33
CA ARG A 41 7.00 -19.57 5.15
C ARG A 41 6.58 -18.92 3.83
N LEU A 42 6.08 -17.70 3.85
CA LEU A 42 5.55 -17.00 2.66
C LEU A 42 5.95 -15.52 2.66
N LEU A 43 7.26 -15.23 2.64
CA LEU A 43 7.75 -13.86 2.51
C LEU A 43 8.18 -13.57 1.06
N ASN A 44 7.24 -13.69 0.13
CA ASN A 44 7.34 -12.97 -1.13
C ASN A 44 6.29 -11.85 -1.09
N GLY A 45 6.73 -10.60 -0.90
CA GLY A 45 5.85 -9.43 -0.79
C GLY A 45 4.87 -9.28 -1.97
N TYR A 46 5.20 -9.86 -3.12
CA TYR A 46 4.31 -9.92 -4.29
C TYR A 46 3.18 -10.95 -4.17
N GLU A 47 3.45 -12.13 -3.60
CA GLU A 47 2.45 -13.17 -3.35
C GLU A 47 1.52 -12.81 -2.19
N ALA A 48 2.02 -12.02 -1.23
CA ALA A 48 1.23 -11.51 -0.11
C ALA A 48 0.02 -10.66 -0.56
N VAL A 49 0.05 -10.11 -1.78
CA VAL A 49 -1.05 -9.35 -2.37
C VAL A 49 -1.64 -10.11 -3.56
N ASN A 50 -2.68 -10.90 -3.31
CA ASN A 50 -3.40 -11.64 -4.35
C ASN A 50 -4.08 -10.71 -5.38
N THR A 51 -4.52 -11.28 -6.52
CA THR A 51 -5.15 -10.53 -7.62
C THR A 51 -6.38 -9.73 -7.17
N ARG A 52 -7.21 -10.29 -6.28
CA ARG A 52 -8.38 -9.60 -5.74
C ARG A 52 -7.98 -8.33 -4.98
N LYS A 53 -6.97 -8.43 -4.10
CA LYS A 53 -6.48 -7.30 -3.30
C LYS A 53 -5.76 -6.27 -4.17
N LYS A 54 -5.00 -6.69 -5.19
CA LYS A 54 -4.42 -5.80 -6.21
C LYS A 54 -5.49 -4.93 -6.88
N ASN A 55 -6.64 -5.53 -7.25
CA ASN A 55 -7.74 -4.78 -7.86
C ASN A 55 -8.38 -3.76 -6.90
N VAL A 56 -8.56 -4.14 -5.62
CA VAL A 56 -9.03 -3.23 -4.57
C VAL A 56 -8.08 -2.05 -4.40
N LEU A 57 -6.77 -2.31 -4.25
CA LEU A 57 -5.75 -1.28 -4.07
C LEU A 57 -5.67 -0.34 -5.27
N LYS A 58 -5.76 -0.86 -6.51
CA LYS A 58 -5.80 -0.02 -7.73
C LYS A 58 -6.98 0.96 -7.73
N ARG A 59 -8.18 0.48 -7.42
CA ARG A 59 -9.39 1.32 -7.39
C ARG A 59 -9.34 2.33 -6.25
N ALA A 60 -8.89 1.91 -5.07
CA ALA A 60 -8.74 2.75 -3.89
C ALA A 60 -7.71 3.86 -4.14
N ALA A 61 -6.50 3.51 -4.60
CA ALA A 61 -5.44 4.46 -4.94
C ALA A 61 -5.90 5.46 -6.01
N GLY A 62 -6.53 4.97 -7.07
CA GLY A 62 -7.09 5.85 -8.11
C GLY A 62 -8.16 6.81 -7.57
N THR A 63 -8.97 6.37 -6.61
CA THR A 63 -9.97 7.24 -5.97
C THR A 63 -9.31 8.28 -5.08
N TYR A 64 -8.34 7.88 -4.27
CA TYR A 64 -7.58 8.81 -3.44
C TYR A 64 -6.88 9.87 -4.30
N LEU A 65 -6.15 9.47 -5.35
CA LEU A 65 -5.47 10.42 -6.25
C LEU A 65 -6.44 11.45 -6.83
N ARG A 66 -7.63 11.02 -7.28
CA ARG A 66 -8.65 11.96 -7.79
C ARG A 66 -9.13 12.97 -6.76
N THR A 67 -9.11 12.65 -5.46
CA THR A 67 -9.49 13.62 -4.40
C THR A 67 -8.47 14.73 -4.19
N LEU A 68 -7.22 14.55 -4.66
CA LEU A 68 -6.17 15.58 -4.54
C LEU A 68 -6.27 16.68 -5.61
N GLY A 69 -7.27 16.60 -6.50
CA GLY A 69 -7.45 17.55 -7.59
C GLY A 69 -6.40 17.42 -8.71
N PRO A 70 -6.42 18.28 -9.75
CA PRO A 70 -5.69 18.06 -11.00
C PRO A 70 -4.19 17.81 -10.89
N ARG A 71 -3.55 18.33 -9.83
CA ARG A 71 -2.11 18.24 -9.55
C ARG A 71 -1.63 16.83 -9.19
N TRP A 72 -2.53 15.88 -8.91
CA TRP A 72 -2.11 14.50 -8.62
C TRP A 72 -1.36 13.86 -9.80
N ARG A 73 -1.58 14.36 -11.03
CA ARG A 73 -0.95 13.82 -12.23
C ARG A 73 0.56 13.97 -12.26
N ASP A 74 1.10 14.90 -11.49
CA ASP A 74 2.54 15.20 -11.41
C ASP A 74 3.21 14.47 -10.23
N LEU A 75 2.43 13.76 -9.41
CA LEU A 75 2.94 12.98 -8.29
C LEU A 75 3.40 11.61 -8.78
N SER A 76 4.60 11.23 -8.39
CA SER A 76 5.01 9.83 -8.36
C SER A 76 4.28 9.12 -7.22
N TYR A 77 3.92 7.86 -7.44
CA TYR A 77 3.34 7.04 -6.39
C TYR A 77 3.74 5.58 -6.51
N ARG A 78 3.79 4.90 -5.37
CA ARG A 78 4.16 3.50 -5.28
C ARG A 78 3.25 2.72 -4.33
N LEU A 79 3.30 1.40 -4.45
CA LEU A 79 2.76 0.48 -3.47
C LEU A 79 3.91 -0.09 -2.66
N ASP A 80 3.84 0.05 -1.35
CA ASP A 80 4.68 -0.69 -0.42
C ASP A 80 3.83 -1.76 0.29
N VAL A 81 4.47 -2.85 0.67
CA VAL A 81 3.85 -3.91 1.49
C VAL A 81 4.67 -4.07 2.75
N VAL A 82 4.02 -3.99 3.91
CA VAL A 82 4.65 -4.33 5.20
C VAL A 82 4.07 -5.64 5.66
N VAL A 83 4.91 -6.66 5.77
CA VAL A 83 4.56 -7.94 6.37
C VAL A 83 5.04 -7.95 7.81
N VAL A 84 4.13 -8.09 8.76
CA VAL A 84 4.43 -8.28 10.16
C VAL A 84 4.40 -9.77 10.46
N GLU A 85 5.58 -10.33 10.67
CA GLU A 85 5.76 -11.70 11.15
C GLU A 85 5.53 -11.73 12.66
N ARG A 86 4.65 -12.63 13.12
CA ARG A 86 4.52 -12.95 14.54
C ARG A 86 5.37 -14.17 14.86
N THR A 87 6.40 -13.99 15.68
CA THR A 87 7.27 -15.07 16.13
C THR A 87 6.59 -15.89 17.24
N ASP A 88 7.11 -17.09 17.50
CA ASP A 88 6.60 -17.99 18.53
C ASP A 88 6.72 -17.38 19.95
N ASP A 89 7.75 -16.55 20.19
CA ASP A 89 7.93 -15.79 21.44
C ASP A 89 7.06 -14.52 21.52
N GLY A 90 6.16 -14.31 20.56
CA GLY A 90 5.17 -13.23 20.55
C GLY A 90 5.68 -11.88 20.05
N ARG A 91 6.93 -11.79 19.58
CA ARG A 91 7.44 -10.57 18.94
C ARG A 91 6.80 -10.36 17.58
N LEU A 92 6.78 -9.10 17.16
CA LEU A 92 6.29 -8.67 15.85
C LEU A 92 7.48 -8.11 15.07
N ILE A 93 7.86 -8.78 14.00
CA ILE A 93 8.98 -8.39 13.13
C ILE A 93 8.41 -7.83 11.82
N PRO A 94 8.55 -6.53 11.54
CA PRO A 94 8.10 -5.95 10.28
C PRO A 94 9.15 -6.17 9.19
N HIS A 95 8.69 -6.68 8.05
CA HIS A 95 9.41 -6.80 6.79
C HIS A 95 8.79 -5.83 5.78
N HIS A 96 9.56 -4.86 5.31
CA HIS A 96 9.07 -3.81 4.40
C HIS A 96 9.56 -4.07 2.97
N PHE A 97 8.62 -4.23 2.06
CA PHE A 97 8.86 -4.39 0.63
C PHE A 97 8.43 -3.10 -0.08
N GLU A 98 9.39 -2.35 -0.61
CA GLU A 98 9.13 -1.13 -1.37
C GLU A 98 8.84 -1.43 -2.85
N ASN A 99 8.14 -0.50 -3.50
CA ASN A 99 7.92 -0.50 -4.96
C ASN A 99 7.31 -1.81 -5.50
N VAL A 100 6.43 -2.46 -4.72
CA VAL A 100 5.77 -3.70 -5.12
C VAL A 100 4.97 -3.46 -6.42
N PRO A 101 5.16 -4.27 -7.47
CA PRO A 101 4.49 -4.06 -8.74
C PRO A 101 2.96 -4.12 -8.61
N LEU A 102 2.32 -2.96 -8.74
CA LEU A 102 0.87 -2.82 -8.78
C LEU A 102 0.42 -2.04 -10.01
N PHE A 103 1.10 -0.94 -10.32
CA PHE A 103 0.70 0.00 -11.36
C PHE A 103 1.46 -0.28 -12.68
N SER A 104 0.87 0.06 -13.82
CA SER A 104 1.55 -0.02 -15.11
C SER A 104 2.70 0.98 -15.19
N LYS A 105 3.76 0.65 -15.97
CA LYS A 105 4.92 1.54 -16.20
C LYS A 105 4.45 2.92 -16.70
N GLY A 106 4.86 3.99 -16.01
CA GLY A 106 4.60 5.38 -16.44
C GLY A 106 4.56 6.42 -15.31
N LYS A 107 3.96 6.11 -14.15
CA LYS A 107 3.89 6.99 -12.96
C LYS A 107 4.31 6.31 -11.65
N HIS A 108 4.71 5.05 -11.78
CA HIS A 108 5.17 4.18 -10.72
C HIS A 108 6.69 4.34 -10.62
N ILE A 109 7.15 4.68 -9.41
CA ILE A 109 8.57 4.59 -9.03
C ILE A 109 8.78 3.37 -8.13
#